data_AF-A0A0F7TPS9-F1
#
_entry.id   AF-A0A0F7TPS9-F1
#
_cell.length_a   1.000
_cell.length_b   1.000
_cell.length_c   1.000
_cell.angle_alpha   90.00
_cell.angle_beta   90.00
_cell.angle_gamma   90.00
#
_symmetry.space_group_name_H-M   'P 1'
#
loop_
_entity.id
_entity.type
_entity.pdbx_description
1 polymer ?
#
loop_
_entity_poly.entity_id
_entity_poly.type
_entity_poly.pdbx_seq_one_letter_code
_entity_poly.pdbx_strand_id
1 'polypeptide(L)'
;MNLDLPTVAELKQAAESGQRISAQDVSAISQVENRLTGRGPVRGGPAATAQSIAMKQMNFDSTIEEVSRKPPILINQNDARIVQSTEGRAFNRPPGIGSVSAQVRSIANHNDFYNVPAVPTEAPVYITKDDAREAQRAESAYYGGRIPSYSMAADMQSAADKLENLRHTSP
;
A
#
# COMPACT_ATOMS: atom_id res chain seq x y z
N MET A 1 -40.50 10.49 -10.95
CA MET A 1 -39.37 10.24 -10.06
C MET A 1 -38.49 11.47 -10.08
N ASN A 2 -38.46 12.26 -9.00
CA ASN A 2 -37.52 13.36 -8.88
C ASN A 2 -36.14 12.72 -8.67
N LEU A 3 -35.32 12.70 -9.71
CA LEU A 3 -33.91 12.36 -9.59
C LEU A 3 -33.20 13.64 -9.18
N ASP A 4 -33.18 13.91 -7.88
CA ASP A 4 -32.38 15.00 -7.34
C ASP A 4 -30.90 14.66 -7.58
N LEU A 5 -30.21 15.58 -8.26
CA LEU A 5 -28.79 15.46 -8.55
C LEU A 5 -28.03 15.57 -7.22
N PRO A 6 -27.23 14.57 -6.80
CA PRO A 6 -26.44 14.68 -5.59
C PRO A 6 -25.44 15.81 -5.72
N THR A 7 -25.20 16.53 -4.63
CA THR A 7 -24.19 17.56 -4.56
C THR A 7 -22.78 16.95 -4.53
N VAL A 8 -21.78 17.76 -4.90
CA VAL A 8 -20.36 17.37 -4.81
C VAL A 8 -19.97 16.99 -3.38
N ALA A 9 -20.54 17.66 -2.38
CA ALA A 9 -20.26 17.38 -0.97
C ALA A 9 -20.80 16.01 -0.56
N GLU A 10 -22.04 15.69 -0.94
CA GLU A 10 -22.65 14.38 -0.67
C GLU A 10 -21.87 13.24 -1.32
N LEU A 11 -21.38 13.42 -2.54
CA LEU A 11 -20.56 12.42 -3.22
C LEU A 11 -19.22 12.18 -2.51
N LYS A 12 -18.57 13.24 -2.02
CA LYS A 12 -17.33 13.12 -1.25
C LYS A 12 -17.57 12.44 0.09
N GLN A 13 -18.61 12.85 0.80
CA GLN A 13 -18.98 12.26 2.09
C GLN A 13 -19.36 10.79 1.96
N ALA A 14 -20.08 10.42 0.89
CA ALA A 14 -20.38 9.02 0.58
C ALA A 14 -19.09 8.22 0.33
N ALA A 15 -18.13 8.76 -0.42
CA ALA A 15 -16.84 8.11 -0.58
C ALA A 15 -16.09 7.95 0.76
N GLU A 16 -16.11 8.98 1.62
CA GLU A 16 -15.48 8.94 2.95
C GLU A 16 -16.12 7.91 3.88
N SER A 17 -17.43 7.66 3.77
CA SER A 17 -18.11 6.60 4.51
C SER A 17 -17.84 5.19 3.95
N GLY A 18 -17.05 5.08 2.88
CA GLY A 18 -16.70 3.82 2.22
C GLY A 18 -17.66 3.41 1.11
N GLN A 19 -18.65 4.25 0.76
CA GLN A 19 -19.58 3.96 -0.32
C GLN A 19 -18.87 3.91 -1.67
N ARG A 20 -19.17 2.87 -2.44
CA ARG A 20 -18.65 2.71 -3.80
C ARG A 20 -19.54 3.44 -4.80
N ILE A 21 -18.91 4.14 -5.73
CA ILE A 21 -19.58 4.77 -6.86
C ILE A 21 -19.39 3.85 -8.07
N SER A 22 -20.48 3.22 -8.52
CA SER A 22 -20.45 2.33 -9.68
C SER A 22 -20.48 3.11 -10.99
N ALA A 23 -20.13 2.44 -12.09
CA ALA A 23 -20.27 3.01 -13.43
C ALA A 23 -21.74 3.39 -13.77
N GLN A 24 -22.71 2.66 -13.19
CA GLN A 24 -24.13 2.96 -13.34
C GLN A 24 -24.50 4.26 -12.63
N ASP A 25 -23.98 4.49 -11.42
CA ASP A 25 -24.19 5.74 -10.67
C ASP A 25 -23.62 6.93 -11.43
N VAL A 26 -22.39 6.80 -11.96
CA VAL A 26 -21.76 7.86 -12.78
C VAL A 26 -22.63 8.18 -14.00
N SER A 27 -23.15 7.16 -14.70
CA SER A 27 -24.02 7.35 -15.87
C SER A 27 -25.33 8.04 -15.48
N ALA A 28 -25.98 7.60 -14.41
CA ALA A 28 -27.22 8.19 -13.92
C ALA A 28 -27.03 9.67 -13.54
N ILE A 29 -25.99 9.98 -12.75
CA ILE A 29 -25.66 11.36 -12.35
C ILE A 29 -25.37 12.22 -13.59
N SER A 30 -24.60 11.69 -14.55
CA SER A 30 -24.28 12.40 -15.80
C SER A 30 -25.53 12.72 -16.64
N GLN A 31 -26.47 11.77 -16.73
CA GLN A 31 -27.73 11.98 -17.45
C GLN A 31 -28.61 13.04 -16.76
N VAL A 32 -28.70 12.99 -15.43
CA VAL A 32 -29.47 13.97 -14.65
C VAL A 32 -28.84 15.36 -14.77
N GLU A 33 -27.52 15.48 -14.61
CA GLU A 33 -26.81 16.76 -14.75
C GLU A 33 -26.94 17.34 -16.15
N ASN A 34 -26.89 16.49 -17.20
CA ASN A 34 -27.09 16.94 -18.57
C ASN A 34 -28.53 17.44 -18.82
N ARG A 35 -29.54 16.76 -18.26
CA ARG A 35 -30.95 17.23 -18.35
C ARG A 35 -31.16 18.57 -17.66
N LEU A 36 -30.46 18.83 -16.56
CA LEU A 36 -30.59 20.06 -15.78
C LEU A 36 -29.81 21.24 -16.40
N THR A 37 -28.60 20.99 -16.89
CA THR A 37 -27.70 22.05 -17.37
C THR A 37 -27.76 22.27 -18.89
N GLY A 38 -28.26 21.29 -19.64
CA GLY A 38 -28.33 21.31 -21.10
C GLY A 38 -26.98 21.33 -21.81
N ARG A 39 -25.86 21.15 -21.10
CA ARG A 39 -24.49 21.33 -21.61
C ARG A 39 -23.55 20.14 -21.36
N GLY A 40 -24.10 18.97 -21.05
CA GLY A 40 -23.31 17.79 -20.67
C GLY A 40 -22.65 17.93 -19.30
N PRO A 41 -21.72 17.02 -18.94
CA PRO A 41 -21.04 17.06 -17.66
C PRO A 41 -20.31 18.39 -17.41
N VAL A 42 -20.62 19.05 -16.31
CA VAL A 42 -20.02 20.34 -15.94
C VAL A 42 -18.68 20.10 -15.23
N ARG A 43 -17.65 20.86 -15.59
CA ARG A 43 -16.33 20.78 -14.95
C ARG A 43 -16.46 21.05 -13.45
N GLY A 44 -16.04 20.09 -12.63
CA GLY A 44 -16.14 20.18 -11.17
C GLY A 44 -17.55 19.97 -10.62
N GLY A 45 -18.53 19.68 -11.48
CA GLY A 45 -19.89 19.32 -11.07
C GLY A 45 -20.00 17.91 -10.49
N PRO A 46 -21.19 17.54 -10.01
CA PRO A 46 -21.52 16.20 -9.56
C PRO A 46 -21.08 15.07 -10.49
N ALA A 47 -21.33 15.17 -11.80
CA ALA A 47 -20.98 14.09 -12.73
C ALA A 47 -19.46 13.91 -12.85
N ALA A 48 -18.71 15.00 -13.01
CA ALA A 48 -17.25 14.99 -13.06
C ALA A 48 -16.63 14.49 -11.74
N THR A 49 -17.25 14.85 -10.60
CA THR A 49 -16.81 14.39 -9.28
C THR A 49 -17.05 12.90 -9.10
N ALA A 50 -18.25 12.42 -9.43
CA ALA A 50 -18.61 11.00 -9.37
C ALA A 50 -17.67 10.16 -10.23
N GLN A 51 -17.40 10.59 -11.46
CA GLN A 51 -16.43 9.94 -12.36
C GLN A 51 -15.03 9.89 -11.74
N SER A 52 -14.55 11.02 -11.19
CA SER A 52 -13.22 11.08 -10.57
C SER A 52 -13.10 10.14 -9.37
N ILE A 53 -14.12 10.07 -8.51
CA ILE A 53 -14.14 9.16 -7.36
C ILE A 53 -14.17 7.70 -7.84
N ALA A 54 -15.06 7.36 -8.78
CA ALA A 54 -15.16 6.01 -9.33
C ALA A 54 -13.83 5.52 -9.92
N MET A 55 -13.13 6.37 -10.67
CA MET A 55 -11.79 6.03 -11.21
C MET A 55 -10.76 5.78 -10.11
N LYS A 56 -10.75 6.59 -9.04
CA LYS A 56 -9.82 6.39 -7.92
C LYS A 56 -10.12 5.10 -7.15
N GLN A 57 -11.41 4.80 -6.96
CA GLN A 57 -11.87 3.56 -6.33
C GLN A 57 -11.48 2.33 -7.16
N MET A 58 -11.68 2.38 -8.48
CA MET A 58 -11.22 1.33 -9.39
C MET A 58 -9.71 1.12 -9.33
N ASN A 59 -8.92 2.20 -9.32
CA ASN A 59 -7.46 2.10 -9.21
C ASN A 59 -7.01 1.48 -7.88
N PHE A 60 -7.70 1.81 -6.78
CA PHE A 60 -7.47 1.16 -5.49
C PHE A 60 -7.79 -0.34 -5.56
N ASP A 61 -8.94 -0.72 -6.13
CA ASP A 61 -9.33 -2.11 -6.26
C ASP A 61 -8.33 -2.92 -7.11
N SER A 62 -7.83 -2.36 -8.23
CA SER A 62 -6.77 -2.98 -9.03
C SER A 62 -5.45 -3.13 -8.27
N THR A 63 -5.09 -2.15 -7.44
CA THR A 63 -3.89 -2.22 -6.60
C THR A 63 -4.02 -3.35 -5.56
N ILE A 64 -5.19 -3.47 -4.93
CA ILE A 64 -5.47 -4.57 -4.00
C ILE A 64 -5.39 -5.92 -4.71
N GLU A 65 -5.96 -6.02 -5.92
CA GLU A 65 -5.91 -7.25 -6.69
C GLU A 65 -4.47 -7.66 -7.01
N GLU A 66 -3.62 -6.72 -7.45
CA GLU A 66 -2.21 -6.97 -7.72
C GLU A 66 -1.48 -7.49 -6.46
N VAL A 67 -1.68 -6.84 -5.31
CA VAL A 67 -1.06 -7.27 -4.04
C VAL A 67 -1.61 -8.63 -3.60
N SER A 68 -2.90 -8.91 -3.82
CA SER A 68 -3.52 -10.18 -3.43
C SER A 68 -3.02 -11.40 -4.22
N ARG A 69 -2.51 -11.18 -5.43
CA ARG A 69 -1.88 -12.25 -6.24
C ARG A 69 -0.48 -12.60 -5.73
N LYS A 70 0.14 -11.75 -4.90
CA LYS A 70 1.45 -12.02 -4.30
C LYS A 70 1.27 -13.00 -3.14
N PRO A 71 2.18 -13.98 -2.98
CA PRO A 71 2.29 -14.72 -1.73
C PRO A 71 2.42 -13.76 -0.55
N PRO A 72 1.73 -13.99 0.59
CA PRO A 72 1.76 -13.06 1.73
C PRO A 72 3.16 -12.71 2.21
N ILE A 73 4.10 -13.64 2.08
CA ILE A 73 5.50 -13.50 2.48
C ILE A 73 6.32 -12.54 1.60
N LEU A 74 5.83 -12.23 0.39
CA LEU A 74 6.48 -11.32 -0.56
C LEU A 74 5.88 -9.91 -0.54
N ILE A 75 4.85 -9.68 0.29
CA ILE A 75 4.27 -8.34 0.48
C ILE A 75 5.26 -7.48 1.26
N ASN A 76 5.66 -6.35 0.69
CA ASN A 76 6.70 -5.48 1.24
C ASN A 76 6.19 -4.06 1.56
N GLN A 77 7.07 -3.20 2.10
CA GLN A 77 6.73 -1.82 2.46
C GLN A 77 6.28 -0.96 1.27
N ASN A 78 6.80 -1.22 0.07
CA ASN A 78 6.37 -0.49 -1.12
C ASN A 78 4.92 -0.86 -1.50
N ASP A 79 4.54 -2.14 -1.38
CA ASP A 79 3.15 -2.57 -1.56
C ASP A 79 2.23 -1.88 -0.56
N ALA A 80 2.60 -1.89 0.73
CA ALA A 80 1.85 -1.20 1.78
C ALA A 80 1.69 0.30 1.50
N ARG A 81 2.74 0.96 1.03
CA ARG A 81 2.73 2.39 0.70
C ARG A 81 1.80 2.70 -0.49
N ILE A 82 1.84 1.89 -1.55
CA ILE A 82 0.99 2.08 -2.73
C ILE A 82 -0.47 1.86 -2.37
N VAL A 83 -0.79 0.80 -1.62
CA VAL A 83 -2.14 0.52 -1.13
C VAL A 83 -2.65 1.67 -0.24
N GLN A 84 -1.84 2.16 0.69
CA GLN A 84 -2.19 3.30 1.55
C GLN A 84 -2.49 4.58 0.75
N SER A 85 -1.66 4.89 -0.23
CA SER A 85 -1.84 6.09 -1.07
C SER A 85 -3.10 6.00 -1.93
N THR A 86 -3.36 4.83 -2.52
CA THR A 86 -4.51 4.60 -3.39
C THR A 86 -5.82 4.53 -2.60
N GLU A 87 -5.83 3.91 -1.42
CA GLU A 87 -6.99 3.91 -0.51
C GLU A 87 -7.37 5.33 -0.10
N GLY A 88 -6.38 6.13 0.33
CA GLY A 88 -6.65 7.50 0.76
C GLY A 88 -7.22 8.40 -0.34
N ARG A 89 -6.83 8.14 -1.59
CA ARG A 89 -7.39 8.81 -2.77
C ARG A 89 -8.80 8.31 -3.11
N ALA A 90 -9.05 7.01 -2.99
CA ALA A 90 -10.33 6.37 -3.30
C ALA A 90 -11.46 6.84 -2.39
N PHE A 91 -11.16 7.06 -1.10
CA PHE A 91 -12.17 7.40 -0.09
C PHE A 91 -12.01 8.82 0.48
N ASN A 92 -11.15 9.66 -0.12
CA ASN A 92 -10.86 11.04 0.33
C ASN A 92 -10.55 11.20 1.83
N ARG A 93 -10.09 10.14 2.49
CA ARG A 93 -9.74 10.14 3.91
C ARG A 93 -8.49 9.33 4.17
N PRO A 94 -7.72 9.63 5.22
CA PRO A 94 -6.63 8.77 5.64
C PRO A 94 -7.14 7.35 5.94
N PRO A 95 -6.43 6.29 5.51
CA PRO A 95 -6.76 4.92 5.87
C PRO A 95 -6.80 4.75 7.39
N GLY A 96 -7.89 4.16 7.90
CA GLY A 96 -8.12 3.97 9.32
C GLY A 96 -7.61 2.64 9.87
N ILE A 97 -7.76 2.46 11.17
CA ILE A 97 -7.54 1.16 11.83
C ILE A 97 -8.53 0.14 11.25
N GLY A 98 -8.04 -1.05 10.90
CA GLY A 98 -8.85 -2.12 10.28
C GLY A 98 -9.02 -1.99 8.76
N SER A 99 -8.50 -0.93 8.14
CA SER A 99 -8.53 -0.78 6.68
C SER A 99 -7.62 -1.80 5.98
N VAL A 100 -7.80 -1.97 4.67
CA VAL A 100 -6.97 -2.89 3.89
C VAL A 100 -5.51 -2.43 3.91
N SER A 101 -5.24 -1.12 3.81
CA SER A 101 -3.89 -0.58 3.96
C SER A 101 -3.25 -0.92 5.30
N ALA A 102 -4.02 -0.86 6.40
CA ALA A 102 -3.51 -1.23 7.71
C ALA A 102 -3.11 -2.73 7.76
N GLN A 103 -3.89 -3.60 7.12
CA GLN A 103 -3.59 -5.03 7.03
C GLN A 103 -2.35 -5.30 6.17
N VAL A 104 -2.27 -4.73 4.98
CA VAL A 104 -1.10 -4.89 4.08
C VAL A 104 0.17 -4.39 4.77
N ARG A 105 0.09 -3.26 5.48
CA ARG A 105 1.22 -2.74 6.27
C ARG A 105 1.62 -3.66 7.42
N SER A 106 0.65 -4.27 8.09
CA SER A 106 0.93 -5.26 9.15
C SER A 106 1.69 -6.47 8.59
N ILE A 107 1.29 -6.97 7.42
CA ILE A 107 1.97 -8.09 6.76
C ILE A 107 3.39 -7.68 6.34
N ALA A 108 3.54 -6.52 5.71
CA ALA A 108 4.86 -6.01 5.31
C ALA A 108 5.80 -5.86 6.51
N ASN A 109 5.33 -5.25 7.60
CA ASN A 109 6.10 -5.11 8.85
C ASN A 109 6.49 -6.47 9.43
N HIS A 110 5.60 -7.46 9.35
CA HIS A 110 5.88 -8.82 9.79
C HIS A 110 6.99 -9.45 8.94
N ASN A 111 6.89 -9.38 7.61
CA ASN A 111 7.90 -9.94 6.71
C ASN A 111 9.28 -9.30 6.89
N ASP A 112 9.33 -7.97 7.06
CA ASP A 112 10.57 -7.25 7.37
C ASP A 112 11.15 -7.69 8.73
N PHE A 113 10.31 -7.89 9.75
CA PHE A 113 10.75 -8.32 11.08
C PHE A 113 11.40 -9.71 11.04
N TYR A 114 10.85 -10.63 10.24
CA TYR A 114 11.40 -11.98 10.07
C TYR A 114 12.50 -12.05 8.99
N ASN A 115 12.93 -10.90 8.45
CA ASN A 115 13.93 -10.77 7.39
C ASN A 115 13.68 -11.73 6.22
N VAL A 116 12.41 -11.96 5.88
CA VAL A 116 12.10 -12.86 4.79
C VAL A 116 12.38 -12.12 3.49
N PRO A 117 13.35 -12.58 2.67
CA PRO A 117 13.72 -11.85 1.47
C PRO A 117 12.49 -11.74 0.55
N ALA A 118 12.22 -10.53 0.06
CA ALA A 118 11.17 -10.24 -0.92
C ALA A 118 11.44 -10.87 -2.31
N VAL A 119 12.54 -11.63 -2.43
CA VAL A 119 12.92 -12.40 -3.60
C VAL A 119 12.62 -13.86 -3.27
N PRO A 120 11.95 -14.63 -4.15
CA PRO A 120 11.87 -16.07 -3.98
C PRO A 120 13.29 -16.65 -4.10
N THR A 121 14.00 -16.73 -2.98
CA THR A 121 15.28 -17.42 -2.90
C THR A 121 14.95 -18.90 -2.85
N GLU A 122 15.10 -19.58 -3.97
CA GLU A 122 15.36 -21.02 -3.93
C GLU A 122 16.60 -21.22 -3.05
N ALA A 123 16.39 -21.89 -1.91
CA ALA A 123 17.33 -22.30 -0.86
C ALA A 123 17.41 -21.41 0.41
N PRO A 124 17.20 -21.98 1.60
CA PRO A 124 17.48 -21.32 2.87
C PRO A 124 18.99 -21.30 3.11
N VAL A 125 19.65 -20.20 2.78
CA VAL A 125 21.04 -19.99 3.21
C VAL A 125 20.99 -19.50 4.65
N TYR A 126 21.38 -20.37 5.58
CA TYR A 126 21.65 -19.97 6.96
C TYR A 126 22.76 -18.92 6.94
N ILE A 127 22.42 -17.66 7.17
CA ILE A 127 23.42 -16.58 7.29
C ILE A 127 24.11 -16.75 8.65
N THR A 128 25.37 -17.18 8.61
CA THR A 128 26.21 -17.31 9.80
C THR A 128 26.90 -15.98 10.11
N LYS A 129 27.46 -15.84 11.33
CA LYS A 129 28.24 -14.64 11.72
C LYS A 129 29.42 -14.39 10.78
N ASP A 130 29.98 -15.42 10.17
CA ASP A 130 31.09 -15.28 9.24
C ASP A 130 30.62 -14.73 7.88
N ASP A 131 29.43 -15.13 7.41
CA ASP A 131 28.82 -14.56 6.19
C ASP A 131 28.49 -13.07 6.35
N ALA A 132 27.98 -12.68 7.53
CA ALA A 132 27.72 -11.28 7.88
C ALA A 132 29.02 -10.44 7.95
N ARG A 133 30.12 -11.02 8.43
CA ARG A 133 31.44 -10.36 8.49
C ARG A 133 32.06 -10.23 7.11
N GLU A 134 31.85 -11.20 6.23
CA GLU A 134 32.33 -11.15 4.85
C GLU A 134 31.59 -10.07 4.05
N ALA A 135 30.27 -9.99 4.19
CA ALA A 135 29.45 -8.91 3.62
C ALA A 135 29.90 -7.52 4.11
N GLN A 136 30.22 -7.37 5.40
CA GLN A 136 30.78 -6.12 5.94
C GLN A 136 32.13 -5.75 5.34
N ARG A 137 33.02 -6.73 5.14
CA ARG A 137 34.34 -6.48 4.52
C ARG A 137 34.18 -6.02 3.07
N ALA A 138 33.26 -6.63 2.33
CA ALA A 138 32.94 -6.23 0.96
C ALA A 138 32.30 -4.84 0.89
N GLU A 139 31.30 -4.55 1.74
CA GLU A 139 30.64 -3.24 1.77
C GLU A 139 31.56 -2.12 2.30
N SER A 140 32.42 -2.41 3.27
CA SER A 140 33.41 -1.46 3.79
C SER A 140 34.46 -1.10 2.73
N ALA A 141 34.84 -2.04 1.86
CA ALA A 141 35.72 -1.78 0.74
C ALA A 141 35.04 -0.89 -0.33
N TYR A 142 33.73 -1.06 -0.51
CA TYR A 142 32.94 -0.30 -1.49
C TYR A 142 32.60 1.14 -1.01
N TYR A 143 32.32 1.33 0.27
CA TYR A 143 31.93 2.63 0.87
C TYR A 143 33.07 3.38 1.58
N GLY A 144 34.32 2.93 1.48
CA GLY A 144 35.47 3.62 2.05
C GLY A 144 35.47 3.67 3.58
N GLY A 145 35.03 2.59 4.24
CA GLY A 145 35.17 2.43 5.70
C GLY A 145 34.01 2.92 6.57
N ARG A 146 32.96 3.53 6.02
CA ARG A 146 31.71 3.80 6.77
C ARG A 146 30.54 3.05 6.15
N ILE A 147 30.09 2.02 6.85
CA ILE A 147 28.89 1.26 6.50
C ILE A 147 27.66 2.08 6.94
N PRO A 148 26.78 2.50 6.02
CA PRO A 148 25.54 3.19 6.39
C PRO A 148 24.63 2.28 7.22
N SER A 149 23.91 2.84 8.20
CA SER A 149 23.03 2.09 9.13
C SER A 149 21.81 1.42 8.49
N TYR A 150 21.66 1.55 7.17
CA TYR A 150 20.59 1.00 6.33
C TYR A 150 21.15 0.08 5.23
N SER A 151 22.44 -0.27 5.26
CA SER A 151 23.03 -1.20 4.31
C SER A 151 22.82 -2.65 4.74
N MET A 152 22.90 -3.58 3.78
CA MET A 152 22.63 -4.99 4.01
C MET A 152 23.54 -5.57 5.12
N ALA A 153 24.76 -5.06 5.27
CA ALA A 153 25.66 -5.54 6.31
C ALA A 153 25.31 -5.04 7.74
N ALA A 154 24.66 -3.88 7.88
CA ALA A 154 24.13 -3.42 9.17
C ALA A 154 22.92 -4.26 9.60
N ASP A 155 22.07 -4.62 8.64
CA ASP A 155 20.92 -5.49 8.87
C ASP A 155 21.37 -6.93 9.20
N MET A 156 22.42 -7.43 8.55
CA MET A 156 23.01 -8.74 8.86
C MET A 156 23.60 -8.84 10.27
N GLN A 157 24.26 -7.79 10.79
CA GLN A 157 24.73 -7.78 12.19
C GLN A 157 23.57 -7.71 13.18
N SER A 158 22.58 -6.85 12.93
CA SER A 158 21.40 -6.75 13.78
C SER A 158 20.65 -8.09 13.86
N ALA A 159 20.57 -8.81 12.74
CA ALA A 159 20.00 -10.17 12.70
C ALA A 159 20.87 -11.19 13.46
N ALA A 160 22.19 -11.15 13.30
CA ALA A 160 23.12 -12.06 13.96
C ALA A 160 23.19 -11.86 15.50
N ASP A 161 23.21 -10.61 15.95
CA ASP A 161 23.23 -10.26 17.38
C ASP A 161 21.92 -10.66 18.08
N LYS A 162 20.78 -10.50 17.40
CA LYS A 162 19.48 -10.95 17.91
C LYS A 162 19.41 -12.48 18.02
N LEU A 163 19.97 -13.20 17.05
CA LEU A 163 20.03 -14.67 17.07
C LEU A 163 20.89 -15.21 18.21
N GLU A 164 22.01 -14.55 18.52
CA GLU A 164 22.85 -14.91 19.65
C GLU A 164 22.19 -14.58 20.99
N ASN A 165 21.49 -13.44 21.08
CA ASN A 165 20.77 -13.06 22.29
C ASN A 165 19.61 -14.02 22.58
N LEU A 166 18.91 -14.53 21.55
CA LEU A 166 17.89 -15.57 21.68
C LEU A 166 18.48 -16.93 22.12
N ARG A 167 19.68 -17.27 21.64
CA ARG A 167 20.41 -18.47 22.08
C ARG A 167 20.90 -18.39 23.52
N HIS A 168 21.16 -17.19 24.05
CA HIS A 168 21.58 -16.97 25.44
C HIS A 168 20.43 -16.76 26.44
N THR A 169 19.21 -16.47 25.96
CA THR A 169 18.03 -16.27 26.83
C THR A 169 17.06 -17.46 26.85
N SER A 170 17.42 -18.58 26.21
CA SER A 170 16.70 -19.84 26.32
C SER A 170 17.25 -20.65 27.52
N PRO A 171 16.43 -21.00 28.53
CA PRO A 171 16.87 -21.78 29.70
C PRO A 171 17.24 -23.24 29.35
#